data_AF-A0A930R2Z8-F1
#
_entry.id   AF-A0A930R2Z8-F1
#
_cell.length_a   1.000
_cell.length_b   1.000
_cell.length_c   1.000
_cell.angle_alpha   90.00
_cell.angle_beta   90.00
_cell.angle_gamma   90.00
#
_symmetry.space_group_name_H-M   'P 1'
#
loop_
_entity.id
_entity.type
_entity.pdbx_description
1 polymer ?
#
loop_
_entity_poly.entity_id
_entity_poly.type
_entity_poly.pdbx_seq_one_letter_code
_entity_poly.pdbx_strand_id
1 'polypeptide(L)'
;VGNVLDGLVFNVRKYGVNDSNIASFTPPAGQSALFYEYQPELKLYATRAYGDINAAFFNDGSGFQIVDDGDLKRRELDKDEVKYIREHVKDSGTHNFGTTQATAANADINTASGEVEHAADDVTMRAGMRHYGSDSTVASEKIIYTGHNDLNYKITVDYRIVPRIVTVTGKTDTQKYKGSGYTYSGYNGVTFANFANGQTASSAGITAGSITYTPIADSTQTSGYAQGAIHAGTYDLDVSGNLRAANYNFVYKPGKLTIQPREIHFTAPSGTRVYGNENNTAQLTGSLSHTGDWLASGDSFDAYTVTATDSANHAVTKETGVGTYTMKVQGATIASSSVARDGDYKITSTPGTLTINKRNVTIRAGSKTRAYGQDNEHAVYTDGTTNKIRVDARTATTGLTSWDSITDVTESTNALVTTNANTSGLWTKVSGAQFSRTGADANYNINYIDGTFSITPRDVKVTVPNMERDYNKPNPAVTAYTIEQGSSATGRGLLPSDSLTGITSTYDAGMTLTKPAGVYAGAIRLNPLTSSNFSSTNGNVFTNYRFIPVAGTLTIKGGLGPGTPAGTAIAAGTSSAAHTTTTVASGG
;
A
#
# COMPACT_ATOMS: atom_id res chain seq x y z
N VAL A 1 -10.55 92.67 19.54
CA VAL A 1 -10.90 91.69 18.47
C VAL A 1 -12.35 91.92 18.09
N GLY A 2 -12.59 92.29 16.84
CA GLY A 2 -13.84 92.85 16.34
C GLY A 2 -13.57 94.22 15.73
N ASN A 3 -14.02 94.46 14.50
CA ASN A 3 -13.76 95.70 13.75
C ASN A 3 -14.54 96.90 14.32
N VAL A 4 -14.59 97.02 15.65
CA VAL A 4 -15.37 98.03 16.37
C VAL A 4 -14.49 98.68 17.42
N LEU A 5 -14.35 99.99 17.34
CA LEU A 5 -13.72 100.82 18.35
C LEU A 5 -14.69 101.96 18.69
N ASP A 6 -15.04 102.11 19.97
CA ASP A 6 -15.94 103.15 20.48
C ASP A 6 -17.29 103.26 19.73
N GLY A 7 -17.83 102.11 19.28
CA GLY A 7 -19.10 102.03 18.56
C GLY A 7 -19.02 102.32 17.05
N LEU A 8 -17.85 102.69 16.52
CA LEU A 8 -17.61 102.80 15.09
C LEU A 8 -17.22 101.44 14.50
N VAL A 9 -17.86 101.04 13.39
CA VAL A 9 -17.48 99.85 12.63
C VAL A 9 -16.49 100.23 11.53
N PHE A 10 -15.37 99.52 11.46
CA PHE A 10 -14.32 99.71 10.47
C PHE A 10 -14.39 98.62 9.39
N ASN A 11 -14.13 98.99 8.14
CA ASN A 11 -14.27 98.08 6.99
C ASN A 11 -12.95 97.40 6.62
N VAL A 12 -11.83 97.98 7.05
CA VAL A 12 -10.49 97.42 6.86
C VAL A 12 -9.87 97.15 8.22
N ARG A 13 -9.12 96.06 8.32
CA ARG A 13 -8.31 95.77 9.51
C ARG A 13 -6.91 95.37 9.07
N LYS A 14 -5.90 95.69 9.87
CA LYS A 14 -4.53 95.24 9.63
C LYS A 14 -3.77 95.12 10.95
N TYR A 15 -2.97 94.07 11.06
CA TYR A 15 -2.23 93.72 12.28
C TYR A 15 -0.76 94.14 12.21
N GLY A 16 -0.08 94.17 13.36
CA GLY A 16 1.34 94.57 13.45
C GLY A 16 1.62 96.04 13.12
N VAL A 17 0.60 96.89 13.26
CA VAL A 17 0.68 98.32 12.93
C VAL A 17 0.74 99.14 14.21
N ASN A 18 1.80 99.94 14.36
CA ASN A 18 2.03 100.84 15.49
C ASN A 18 2.36 102.25 14.97
N ASP A 19 2.50 103.21 15.89
CA ASP A 19 2.75 104.61 15.54
C ASP A 19 4.01 104.83 14.68
N SER A 20 4.98 103.90 14.75
CA SER A 20 6.23 104.00 14.00
C SER A 20 6.10 103.52 12.54
N ASN A 21 5.09 102.73 12.19
CA ASN A 21 4.91 102.17 10.85
C ASN A 21 3.52 102.40 10.24
N ILE A 22 2.59 103.05 10.95
CA ILE A 22 1.22 103.32 10.49
C ILE A 22 1.18 104.07 9.16
N ALA A 23 2.16 104.96 8.91
CA ALA A 23 2.28 105.71 7.65
C ALA A 23 2.60 104.82 6.44
N SER A 24 3.09 103.59 6.65
CA SER A 24 3.35 102.60 5.60
C SER A 24 2.10 101.84 5.15
N PHE A 25 0.96 102.05 5.82
CA PHE A 25 -0.30 101.35 5.53
C PHE A 25 -1.42 102.35 5.22
N THR A 26 -1.61 102.63 3.93
CA THR A 26 -2.71 103.49 3.48
C THR A 26 -3.95 102.65 3.19
N PRO A 27 -5.09 102.86 3.89
CA PRO A 27 -6.32 102.16 3.56
C PRO A 27 -6.83 102.58 2.17
N PRO A 28 -7.57 101.72 1.46
CA PRO A 28 -8.22 102.09 0.21
C PRO A 28 -9.06 103.36 0.36
N ALA A 29 -9.04 104.21 -0.66
CA ALA A 29 -9.73 105.49 -0.65
C ALA A 29 -11.22 105.32 -0.28
N GLY A 30 -11.68 106.07 0.71
CA GLY A 30 -13.06 106.04 1.20
C GLY A 30 -13.37 104.94 2.23
N GLN A 31 -12.39 104.15 2.68
CA GLN A 31 -12.58 103.13 3.71
C GLN A 31 -11.95 103.54 5.05
N SER A 32 -12.63 103.21 6.15
CA SER A 32 -12.08 103.36 7.51
C SER A 32 -11.36 102.07 7.92
N ALA A 33 -10.13 102.20 8.42
CA ALA A 33 -9.31 101.08 8.87
C ALA A 33 -9.09 101.08 10.39
N LEU A 34 -9.09 99.88 10.98
CA LEU A 34 -8.67 99.65 12.35
C LEU A 34 -7.33 98.91 12.36
N PHE A 35 -6.34 99.53 13.00
CA PHE A 35 -5.00 99.01 13.11
C PHE A 35 -4.77 98.39 14.49
N TYR A 36 -4.18 97.21 14.51
CA TYR A 36 -3.84 96.51 15.74
C TYR A 36 -2.32 96.45 15.87
N GLU A 37 -1.80 96.88 17.01
CA GLU A 37 -0.37 96.74 17.32
C GLU A 37 0.03 95.26 17.42
N TYR A 38 -0.83 94.43 18.00
CA TYR A 38 -0.63 92.99 18.05
C TYR A 38 -0.64 92.36 16.65
N GLN A 39 0.34 91.51 16.37
CA GLN A 39 0.43 90.75 15.13
C GLN A 39 0.14 89.25 15.39
N PRO A 40 -1.00 88.70 14.92
CA PRO A 40 -1.24 87.27 15.00
C PRO A 40 -0.28 86.50 14.12
N GLU A 41 0.08 85.30 14.57
CA GLU A 41 0.97 84.41 13.85
C GLU A 41 0.22 83.24 13.23
N LEU A 42 0.47 82.97 11.95
CA LEU A 42 0.15 81.70 11.30
C LEU A 42 1.45 80.93 11.09
N LYS A 43 1.56 79.77 11.72
CA LYS A 43 2.69 78.85 11.51
C LYS A 43 2.30 77.84 10.44
N LEU A 44 2.99 77.89 9.32
CA LEU A 44 2.88 76.94 8.23
C LEU A 44 4.00 75.93 8.37
N TYR A 45 3.69 74.64 8.39
CA TYR A 45 4.74 73.62 8.28
C TYR A 45 4.40 72.56 7.26
N ALA A 46 5.45 72.02 6.63
CA ALA A 46 5.36 70.83 5.81
C ALA A 46 6.33 69.77 6.32
N THR A 47 5.92 68.51 6.22
CA THR A 47 6.71 67.37 6.70
C THR A 47 7.15 66.48 5.55
N ARG A 48 8.33 65.88 5.67
CA ARG A 48 8.68 64.67 4.88
C ARG A 48 9.25 63.60 5.80
N ALA A 49 9.15 62.35 5.38
CA ALA A 49 9.79 61.25 6.11
C ALA A 49 11.32 61.29 5.94
N TYR A 50 12.02 60.84 6.98
CA TYR A 50 13.47 60.68 6.95
C TYR A 50 13.95 59.92 5.69
N GLY A 51 14.96 60.48 5.03
CA GLY A 51 15.60 59.89 3.84
C GLY A 51 14.85 60.04 2.52
N ASP A 52 13.65 60.63 2.50
CA ASP A 52 13.01 61.04 1.24
C ASP A 52 13.72 62.26 0.64
N ILE A 53 13.64 62.43 -0.68
CA ILE A 53 14.18 63.62 -1.35
C ILE A 53 13.38 64.89 -0.97
N ASN A 54 14.02 66.06 -1.04
CA ASN A 54 13.41 67.33 -0.64
C ASN A 54 12.13 67.68 -1.42
N ALA A 55 11.97 67.18 -2.65
CA ALA A 55 10.74 67.35 -3.43
C ALA A 55 9.49 66.85 -2.67
N ALA A 56 9.64 65.94 -1.71
CA ALA A 56 8.55 65.42 -0.90
C ALA A 56 7.90 66.46 0.03
N PHE A 57 8.59 67.55 0.40
CA PHE A 57 7.98 68.66 1.16
C PHE A 57 6.92 69.43 0.37
N PHE A 58 6.87 69.23 -0.95
CA PHE A 58 6.12 70.07 -1.88
C PHE A 58 5.08 69.29 -2.69
N ASN A 59 4.85 68.03 -2.36
CA ASN A 59 3.86 67.21 -3.06
C ASN A 59 2.44 67.41 -2.46
N ASP A 60 1.41 67.09 -3.26
CA ASP A 60 -0.01 67.25 -2.88
C ASP A 60 -0.40 66.51 -1.58
N GLY A 61 0.38 65.51 -1.16
CA GLY A 61 0.14 64.70 0.04
C GLY A 61 0.86 65.16 1.31
N SER A 62 1.86 66.05 1.22
CA SER A 62 2.66 66.54 2.35
C SER A 62 1.97 67.63 3.16
N GLY A 63 0.86 68.17 2.63
CA GLY A 63 -0.16 68.97 3.31
C GLY A 63 0.41 70.02 4.23
N PHE A 64 0.70 71.22 3.70
CA PHE A 64 1.03 72.38 4.54
C PHE A 64 -0.02 72.54 5.65
N GLN A 65 0.41 72.34 6.88
CA GLN A 65 -0.45 72.48 8.04
C GLN A 65 -0.35 73.91 8.54
N ILE A 66 -1.50 74.53 8.78
CA ILE A 66 -1.59 75.87 9.35
C ILE A 66 -2.02 75.73 10.80
N VAL A 67 -1.16 76.21 11.70
CA VAL A 67 -1.46 76.41 13.11
C VAL A 67 -1.64 77.91 13.32
N ASP A 68 -2.84 78.32 13.75
CA ASP A 68 -3.11 79.69 14.15
C ASP A 68 -2.89 79.89 15.66
N ASP A 69 -3.09 81.11 16.14
CA ASP A 69 -2.87 81.51 17.53
C ASP A 69 -3.94 81.00 18.53
N GLY A 70 -4.93 80.22 18.08
CA GLY A 70 -5.95 79.61 18.92
C GLY A 70 -7.11 80.53 19.30
N ASP A 71 -7.14 81.79 18.88
CA ASP A 71 -8.23 82.72 19.20
C ASP A 71 -9.47 82.46 18.33
N LEU A 72 -10.46 81.77 18.92
CA LEU A 72 -11.70 81.39 18.23
C LEU A 72 -12.49 82.57 17.66
N LYS A 73 -12.50 83.73 18.34
CA LYS A 73 -13.26 84.90 17.87
C LYS A 73 -12.58 85.54 16.66
N ARG A 74 -11.25 85.56 16.67
CA ARG A 74 -10.45 86.09 15.55
C ARG A 74 -10.46 85.15 14.36
N ARG A 75 -10.36 83.84 14.58
CA ARG A 75 -10.46 82.83 13.55
C ARG A 75 -11.77 82.95 12.77
N GLU A 76 -12.89 83.22 13.45
CA GLU A 76 -14.18 83.43 12.78
C GLU A 76 -14.22 84.76 12.00
N LEU A 77 -13.66 85.84 12.56
CA LEU A 77 -13.59 87.14 11.89
C LEU A 77 -12.68 87.14 10.66
N ASP A 78 -11.59 86.38 10.71
CA ASP A 78 -10.50 86.36 9.73
C ASP A 78 -10.56 85.11 8.84
N LYS A 79 -11.65 84.34 8.92
CA LYS A 79 -11.79 83.05 8.24
C LYS A 79 -11.53 83.10 6.75
N ASP A 80 -11.92 84.17 6.07
CA ASP A 80 -11.75 84.30 4.62
C ASP A 80 -10.27 84.51 4.25
N GLU A 81 -9.53 85.32 5.02
CA GLU A 81 -8.09 85.53 4.87
C GLU A 81 -7.34 84.22 5.13
N VAL A 82 -7.61 83.59 6.28
CA VAL A 82 -6.93 82.34 6.69
C VAL A 82 -7.27 81.21 5.72
N LYS A 83 -8.51 81.14 5.22
CA LYS A 83 -8.94 80.17 4.21
C LYS A 83 -8.24 80.42 2.88
N TYR A 84 -8.14 81.67 2.42
CA TYR A 84 -7.43 81.98 1.18
C TYR A 84 -5.97 81.57 1.29
N ILE A 85 -5.28 81.96 2.37
CA ILE A 85 -3.91 81.55 2.65
C ILE A 85 -3.82 80.02 2.62
N ARG A 86 -4.73 79.29 3.28
CA ARG A 86 -4.78 77.82 3.31
C ARG A 86 -4.93 77.17 1.92
N GLU A 87 -5.86 77.67 1.11
CA GLU A 87 -6.16 77.11 -0.22
C GLU A 87 -5.01 77.38 -1.22
N HIS A 88 -4.30 78.49 -1.00
CA HIS A 88 -3.29 79.01 -1.92
C HIS A 88 -1.86 78.93 -1.34
N VAL A 89 -1.60 78.18 -0.26
CA VAL A 89 -0.23 77.96 0.26
C VAL A 89 0.67 77.35 -0.82
N LYS A 90 0.08 76.57 -1.73
CA LYS A 90 0.76 75.99 -2.89
C LYS A 90 0.92 76.97 -4.06
N ASP A 91 0.08 78.01 -4.13
CA ASP A 91 0.01 78.95 -5.24
C ASP A 91 0.85 80.21 -5.00
N SER A 92 1.32 80.45 -3.77
CA SER A 92 2.43 81.38 -3.58
C SER A 92 3.56 80.91 -4.50
N GLY A 93 4.10 81.80 -5.33
CA GLY A 93 5.18 81.53 -6.30
C GLY A 93 6.52 81.12 -5.66
N THR A 94 6.45 80.52 -4.48
CA THR A 94 7.48 80.00 -3.62
C THR A 94 7.84 78.54 -3.93
N HIS A 95 7.41 77.94 -5.04
CA HIS A 95 8.15 76.81 -5.59
C HIS A 95 9.62 77.17 -5.97
N ASN A 96 9.98 78.45 -5.87
CA ASN A 96 11.35 78.96 -5.93
C ASN A 96 11.85 79.47 -4.56
N PHE A 97 11.72 78.66 -3.49
CA PHE A 97 12.44 78.85 -2.23
C PHE A 97 13.96 78.59 -2.40
N GLY A 98 14.65 79.39 -3.22
CA GLY A 98 16.10 79.56 -3.15
C GLY A 98 17.01 78.34 -3.41
N THR A 99 16.52 77.24 -3.98
CA THR A 99 17.40 76.18 -4.51
C THR A 99 16.86 75.67 -5.83
N THR A 100 17.70 75.56 -6.85
CA THR A 100 17.49 74.58 -7.92
C THR A 100 17.21 73.21 -7.28
N GLN A 101 16.49 72.31 -7.97
CA GLN A 101 16.23 70.92 -7.53
C GLN A 101 17.46 70.11 -7.04
N ALA A 102 18.67 70.67 -7.12
CA ALA A 102 19.91 70.07 -6.69
C ALA A 102 20.30 70.54 -5.28
N THR A 103 19.89 69.80 -4.25
CA THR A 103 20.72 69.36 -3.12
C THR A 103 19.86 68.58 -2.13
N ALA A 104 20.32 67.39 -1.72
CA ALA A 104 19.64 66.62 -0.69
C ALA A 104 19.79 67.36 0.65
N ALA A 105 18.76 67.35 1.50
CA ALA A 105 18.91 67.62 2.93
C ALA A 105 18.76 66.25 3.62
N ASN A 106 19.81 65.75 4.24
CA ASN A 106 19.78 64.51 5.00
C ASN A 106 20.21 64.90 6.40
N ALA A 107 19.24 65.00 7.29
CA ALA A 107 19.45 65.34 8.68
C ALA A 107 18.92 64.17 9.51
N ASP A 108 19.62 63.87 10.59
CA ASP A 108 19.19 62.89 11.56
C ASP A 108 18.38 63.59 12.65
N ILE A 109 17.25 63.03 13.06
CA ILE A 109 16.44 63.52 14.17
C ILE A 109 17.21 63.21 15.46
N ASN A 110 17.33 64.17 16.38
CA ASN A 110 18.06 63.99 17.64
C ASN A 110 17.16 63.93 18.87
N THR A 111 15.87 64.21 18.71
CA THR A 111 14.94 64.18 19.83
C THR A 111 14.73 62.74 20.29
N ALA A 112 14.70 62.53 21.61
CA ALA A 112 14.49 61.20 22.17
C ALA A 112 13.07 60.66 21.89
N SER A 113 12.10 61.55 21.66
CA SER A 113 10.73 61.23 21.28
C SER A 113 10.56 60.98 19.77
N GLY A 114 11.52 61.42 18.94
CA GLY A 114 11.38 61.44 17.48
C GLY A 114 10.41 62.51 16.96
N GLU A 115 9.86 63.35 17.83
CA GLU A 115 9.03 64.49 17.43
C GLU A 115 9.93 65.63 16.93
N VAL A 116 9.49 66.31 15.87
CA VAL A 116 10.18 67.48 15.30
C VAL A 116 9.18 68.63 15.28
N GLU A 117 9.32 69.54 16.24
CA GLU A 117 8.51 70.75 16.39
C GLU A 117 9.26 71.98 15.85
N HIS A 118 10.59 71.97 15.93
CA HIS A 118 11.48 73.01 15.41
C HIS A 118 12.59 72.37 14.59
N ALA A 119 12.46 72.38 13.27
CA ALA A 119 13.39 71.66 12.39
C ALA A 119 14.84 72.16 12.46
N ALA A 120 15.11 73.37 12.97
CA ALA A 120 16.48 73.85 13.16
C ALA A 120 17.16 73.23 14.39
N ASP A 121 16.39 72.89 15.42
CA ASP A 121 16.87 72.48 16.73
C ASP A 121 16.75 70.97 16.95
N ASP A 122 15.72 70.35 16.38
CA ASP A 122 15.36 68.95 16.60
C ASP A 122 16.10 67.97 15.66
N VAL A 123 16.89 68.47 14.72
CA VAL A 123 17.65 67.67 13.74
C VAL A 123 19.13 68.06 13.70
N THR A 124 20.02 67.07 13.55
CA THR A 124 21.44 67.26 13.25
C THR A 124 21.61 67.15 11.75
N MET A 125 22.03 68.22 11.12
CA MET A 125 22.45 68.15 9.72
C MET A 125 23.68 67.27 9.58
N ARG A 126 23.65 66.34 8.63
CA ARG A 126 24.87 65.60 8.26
C ARG A 126 25.87 66.57 7.66
N ALA A 127 27.16 66.26 7.81
CA ALA A 127 28.24 67.08 7.29
C ALA A 127 28.03 67.42 5.81
N GLY A 128 28.04 68.72 5.48
CA GLY A 128 27.83 69.22 4.12
C GLY A 128 26.37 69.50 3.72
N MET A 129 25.40 69.29 4.62
CA MET A 129 23.97 69.54 4.38
C MET A 129 23.53 70.90 4.94
N ARG A 130 22.45 71.47 4.37
CA ARG A 130 21.99 72.85 4.63
C ARG A 130 20.76 72.89 5.56
N HIS A 131 20.61 73.95 6.35
CA HIS A 131 19.43 74.21 7.19
C HIS A 131 18.37 74.98 6.41
N TYR A 132 17.09 74.83 6.78
CA TYR A 132 15.97 75.50 6.10
C TYR A 132 14.93 75.95 7.12
N GLY A 133 14.49 77.20 7.06
CA GLY A 133 13.35 77.70 7.83
C GLY A 133 13.25 79.23 7.84
N SER A 134 12.15 79.76 8.37
CA SER A 134 11.98 81.21 8.55
C SER A 134 12.95 81.83 9.59
N ASP A 135 13.46 81.01 10.51
CA ASP A 135 14.46 81.40 11.51
C ASP A 135 15.91 81.11 11.09
N SER A 136 16.14 80.68 9.83
CA SER A 136 17.51 80.45 9.34
C SER A 136 18.36 81.72 9.42
N THR A 137 19.57 81.58 9.96
CA THR A 137 20.58 82.66 10.05
C THR A 137 21.30 82.88 8.72
N VAL A 138 21.15 81.97 7.75
CA VAL A 138 21.74 82.05 6.41
C VAL A 138 20.71 82.63 5.43
N ALA A 139 21.01 83.79 4.85
CA ALA A 139 20.05 84.56 4.04
C ALA A 139 19.50 83.80 2.82
N SER A 140 20.32 82.96 2.16
CA SER A 140 19.90 82.13 1.01
C SER A 140 19.09 80.89 1.40
N GLU A 141 19.00 80.59 2.69
CA GLU A 141 18.32 79.42 3.25
C GLU A 141 17.09 79.83 4.10
N LYS A 142 16.87 81.15 4.23
CA LYS A 142 15.73 81.74 4.90
C LYS A 142 14.49 81.66 4.01
N ILE A 143 13.44 81.09 4.57
CA ILE A 143 12.17 80.89 3.88
C ILE A 143 11.19 81.99 4.30
N ILE A 144 10.66 82.71 3.31
CA ILE A 144 9.75 83.84 3.52
C ILE A 144 8.48 83.57 2.71
N TYR A 145 7.31 83.71 3.35
CA TYR A 145 6.04 83.65 2.66
C TYR A 145 5.84 84.88 1.77
N THR A 146 5.70 84.66 0.46
CA THR A 146 5.41 85.72 -0.52
C THR A 146 4.08 85.39 -1.21
N GLY A 147 2.99 85.93 -0.69
CA GLY A 147 1.63 85.65 -1.15
C GLY A 147 0.61 86.60 -0.53
N HIS A 148 -0.68 86.32 -0.75
CA HIS A 148 -1.78 87.10 -0.20
C HIS A 148 -1.73 87.10 1.33
N ASN A 149 -1.66 88.29 1.93
CA ASN A 149 -1.62 88.52 3.37
C ASN A 149 -2.06 89.96 3.65
N ASP A 150 -3.28 90.27 3.22
CA ASP A 150 -3.86 91.60 3.28
C ASP A 150 -4.07 92.05 4.73
N LEU A 151 -4.28 91.11 5.65
CA LEU A 151 -4.42 91.42 7.09
C LEU A 151 -3.07 91.57 7.81
N ASN A 152 -1.94 91.29 7.16
CA ASN A 152 -0.58 91.38 7.71
C ASN A 152 -0.32 90.45 8.91
N TYR A 153 -0.78 89.20 8.81
CA TYR A 153 -0.36 88.14 9.73
C TYR A 153 1.15 87.95 9.69
N LYS A 154 1.75 87.66 10.84
CA LYS A 154 3.11 87.12 10.89
C LYS A 154 3.05 85.69 10.37
N ILE A 155 3.66 85.40 9.24
CA ILE A 155 3.65 84.04 8.67
C ILE A 155 5.04 83.45 8.83
N THR A 156 5.13 82.35 9.59
CA THR A 156 6.36 81.57 9.72
C THR A 156 6.21 80.25 8.98
N VAL A 157 7.28 79.83 8.31
CA VAL A 157 7.32 78.59 7.53
C VAL A 157 8.41 77.70 8.09
N ASP A 158 8.06 76.44 8.32
CA ASP A 158 8.93 75.41 8.90
C ASP A 158 8.89 74.09 8.09
N TYR A 159 10.04 73.46 7.90
CA TYR A 159 10.16 72.19 7.15
C TYR A 159 10.68 71.09 8.05
N ARG A 160 9.79 70.19 8.45
CA ARG A 160 10.05 69.19 9.49
C ARG A 160 10.37 67.83 8.89
N ILE A 161 11.48 67.23 9.30
CA ILE A 161 11.78 65.84 8.97
C ILE A 161 11.17 64.98 10.05
N VAL A 162 10.22 64.12 9.70
CA VAL A 162 9.58 63.23 10.66
C VAL A 162 10.15 61.82 10.55
N PRO A 163 10.10 61.00 11.63
CA PRO A 163 10.61 59.64 11.59
C PRO A 163 9.94 58.84 10.47
N ARG A 164 10.74 58.10 9.71
CA ARG A 164 10.24 57.23 8.65
C ARG A 164 9.60 55.99 9.28
N ILE A 165 8.43 55.60 8.78
CA ILE A 165 7.78 54.37 9.24
C ILE A 165 8.47 53.15 8.61
N VAL A 166 9.07 52.32 9.45
CA VAL A 166 9.60 51.00 9.08
C VAL A 166 8.59 49.93 9.49
N THR A 167 8.19 49.11 8.54
CA THR A 167 7.30 47.98 8.83
C THR A 167 8.13 46.75 9.19
N VAL A 168 7.87 46.18 10.36
CA VAL A 168 8.43 44.92 10.84
C VAL A 168 7.36 43.85 10.67
N THR A 169 7.57 42.94 9.72
CA THR A 169 6.60 41.90 9.40
C THR A 169 7.11 40.56 9.88
N GLY A 170 6.30 39.78 10.60
CA GLY A 170 6.61 38.38 10.85
C GLY A 170 6.89 37.65 9.54
N LYS A 171 7.88 36.77 9.50
CA LYS A 171 8.16 35.98 8.29
C LYS A 171 6.95 35.12 7.91
N THR A 172 6.72 35.02 6.61
CA THR A 172 5.82 34.01 6.06
C THR A 172 6.65 32.86 5.54
N ASP A 173 6.46 31.67 6.11
CA ASP A 173 7.30 30.51 5.86
C ASP A 173 6.50 29.21 5.88
N THR A 174 7.00 28.22 5.15
CA THR A 174 6.48 26.86 5.13
C THR A 174 7.55 25.89 5.61
N GLN A 175 7.24 25.16 6.67
CA GLN A 175 8.14 24.19 7.29
C GLN A 175 7.46 22.83 7.36
N LYS A 176 8.21 21.74 7.52
CA LYS A 176 7.64 20.40 7.73
C LYS A 176 7.64 20.05 9.20
N TYR A 177 6.61 19.35 9.67
CA TYR A 177 6.54 18.85 11.05
C TYR A 177 7.87 18.20 11.49
N LYS A 178 8.32 18.49 12.72
CA LYS A 178 9.65 18.08 13.22
C LYS A 178 9.65 17.50 14.64
N GLY A 179 8.48 17.19 15.21
CA GLY A 179 8.37 16.63 16.57
C GLY A 179 8.71 17.58 17.71
N SER A 180 8.91 18.87 17.40
CA SER A 180 9.26 19.89 18.39
C SER A 180 8.80 21.28 17.94
N GLY A 181 8.66 22.19 18.88
CA GLY A 181 8.16 23.55 18.62
C GLY A 181 9.06 24.37 17.70
N TYR A 182 8.46 25.23 16.87
CA TYR A 182 9.18 26.29 16.16
C TYR A 182 9.43 27.47 17.07
N THR A 183 10.67 27.94 17.14
CA THR A 183 11.06 29.04 18.03
C THR A 183 11.73 30.14 17.23
N TYR A 184 11.27 31.37 17.45
CA TYR A 184 11.78 32.60 16.88
C TYR A 184 12.44 33.42 17.99
N SER A 185 13.53 34.11 17.65
CA SER A 185 14.25 34.97 18.58
C SER A 185 15.01 36.06 17.82
N GLY A 186 15.24 37.19 18.50
CA GLY A 186 15.90 38.35 17.91
C GLY A 186 15.19 38.79 16.63
N TYR A 187 15.95 38.98 15.55
CA TYR A 187 15.41 39.41 14.25
C TYR A 187 15.18 38.25 13.28
N ASN A 188 15.40 36.99 13.70
CA ASN A 188 15.35 35.84 12.80
C ASN A 188 13.94 35.50 12.32
N GLY A 189 12.90 35.93 13.04
CA GLY A 189 11.50 35.71 12.69
C GLY A 189 10.81 36.85 11.94
N VAL A 190 11.52 37.92 11.56
CA VAL A 190 10.91 39.09 10.90
C VAL A 190 11.63 39.50 9.62
N THR A 191 10.95 40.30 8.80
CA THR A 191 11.52 41.11 7.72
C THR A 191 11.24 42.59 8.01
N PHE A 192 12.16 43.45 7.58
CA PHE A 192 12.02 44.90 7.70
C PHE A 192 11.86 45.51 6.32
N ALA A 193 10.94 46.47 6.20
CA ALA A 193 10.70 47.21 4.97
C ALA A 193 10.72 48.72 5.21
N ASN A 194 11.16 49.46 4.19
CA ASN A 194 11.15 50.94 4.17
C ASN A 194 12.24 51.62 5.02
N PHE A 195 13.41 51.00 5.21
CA PHE A 195 14.59 51.75 5.66
C PHE A 195 15.09 52.69 4.55
N ALA A 196 15.63 53.84 4.91
CA ALA A 196 16.18 54.81 3.96
C ALA A 196 17.67 54.60 3.70
N ASN A 197 18.19 55.18 2.62
CA ASN A 197 19.63 55.30 2.34
C ASN A 197 20.43 53.97 2.39
N GLY A 198 19.79 52.85 2.06
CA GLY A 198 20.42 51.52 2.11
C GLY A 198 20.69 50.98 3.53
N GLN A 199 20.14 51.63 4.56
CA GLN A 199 20.24 51.15 5.94
C GLN A 199 19.48 49.84 6.15
N THR A 200 19.89 49.08 7.15
CA THR A 200 19.26 47.81 7.55
C THR A 200 19.09 47.77 9.06
N ALA A 201 18.37 46.76 9.57
CA ALA A 201 18.25 46.55 11.01
C ALA A 201 19.59 46.34 11.74
N SER A 202 20.68 46.06 11.02
CA SER A 202 22.04 45.92 11.56
C SER A 202 22.85 47.22 11.53
N SER A 203 22.32 48.30 10.95
CA SER A 203 23.01 49.59 10.93
C SER A 203 23.09 50.19 12.34
N ALA A 204 24.22 50.83 12.67
CA ALA A 204 24.42 51.48 13.96
C ALA A 204 23.31 52.51 14.26
N GLY A 205 22.80 52.52 15.50
CA GLY A 205 21.73 53.43 15.94
C GLY A 205 20.30 52.97 15.68
N ILE A 206 20.08 51.79 15.08
CA ILE A 206 18.74 51.24 14.75
C ILE A 206 18.24 50.21 15.79
N THR A 207 19.11 49.76 16.70
CA THR A 207 18.92 48.53 17.50
C THR A 207 18.57 48.72 18.97
N ALA A 208 18.11 49.88 19.42
CA ALA A 208 17.67 50.04 20.80
C ALA A 208 16.30 49.37 21.01
N GLY A 209 16.26 48.16 21.58
CA GLY A 209 15.00 47.46 21.91
C GLY A 209 14.99 45.97 21.53
N SER A 210 13.81 45.36 21.56
CA SER A 210 13.60 43.93 21.31
C SER A 210 12.32 43.67 20.51
N ILE A 211 12.28 42.51 19.86
CA ILE A 211 11.08 41.95 19.23
C ILE A 211 10.60 40.79 20.10
N THR A 212 9.29 40.77 20.35
CA THR A 212 8.58 39.73 21.07
C THR A 212 7.70 38.95 20.11
N TYR A 213 7.67 37.63 20.27
CA TYR A 213 6.84 36.71 19.52
C TYR A 213 5.80 36.13 20.46
N THR A 214 4.52 36.22 20.09
CA THR A 214 3.42 35.74 20.94
C THR A 214 3.44 34.20 20.96
N PRO A 215 3.63 33.55 22.13
CA PRO A 215 3.63 32.09 22.23
C PRO A 215 2.24 31.50 21.99
N ILE A 216 2.20 30.29 21.45
CA ILE A 216 0.96 29.50 21.41
C ILE A 216 0.53 29.14 22.83
N ALA A 217 -0.75 29.34 23.14
CA ALA A 217 -1.30 29.05 24.48
C ALA A 217 -1.42 27.54 24.74
N ASP A 218 -1.74 26.78 23.70
CA ASP A 218 -1.90 25.34 23.73
C ASP A 218 -1.18 24.74 22.51
N SER A 219 -0.06 24.05 22.78
CA SER A 219 0.77 23.48 21.72
C SER A 219 0.11 22.32 20.97
N THR A 220 -1.08 21.87 21.39
CA THR A 220 -1.85 20.81 20.72
C THR A 220 -2.74 21.32 19.59
N GLN A 221 -2.93 22.64 19.49
CA GLN A 221 -3.74 23.26 18.44
C GLN A 221 -3.01 23.31 17.10
N THR A 222 -3.76 23.27 16.00
CA THR A 222 -3.27 23.38 14.62
C THR A 222 -3.42 24.78 14.01
N SER A 223 -3.74 25.76 14.85
CA SER A 223 -3.83 27.18 14.53
C SER A 223 -3.56 28.05 15.76
N GLY A 224 -3.46 29.36 15.59
CA GLY A 224 -3.08 30.30 16.65
C GLY A 224 -1.72 30.92 16.35
N TYR A 225 -0.84 30.99 17.34
CA TYR A 225 0.47 31.65 17.19
C TYR A 225 1.61 30.68 16.86
N ALA A 226 2.57 31.12 16.06
CA ALA A 226 3.64 30.27 15.55
C ALA A 226 4.74 29.95 16.58
N GLN A 227 4.94 30.78 17.61
CA GLN A 227 5.98 30.57 18.61
C GLN A 227 5.62 29.40 19.53
N GLY A 228 6.36 28.30 19.41
CA GLY A 228 6.11 27.04 20.10
C GLY A 228 5.17 26.09 19.37
N ALA A 229 4.67 26.44 18.18
CA ALA A 229 3.80 25.57 17.40
C ALA A 229 4.52 24.29 16.97
N ILE A 230 3.86 23.14 17.13
CA ILE A 230 4.43 21.81 16.87
C ILE A 230 3.77 21.16 15.65
N HIS A 231 2.44 21.13 15.62
CA HIS A 231 1.66 20.28 14.71
C HIS A 231 1.41 20.91 13.34
N ALA A 232 1.13 20.08 12.33
CA ALA A 232 0.76 20.51 10.99
C ALA A 232 -0.48 21.42 11.04
N GLY A 233 -0.40 22.55 10.32
CA GLY A 233 -1.39 23.60 10.45
C GLY A 233 -0.89 24.96 9.96
N THR A 234 -1.67 26.00 10.20
CA THR A 234 -1.32 27.38 9.82
C THR A 234 -1.46 28.28 11.04
N TYR A 235 -0.39 29.00 11.34
CA TYR A 235 -0.25 29.84 12.53
C TYR A 235 0.14 31.24 12.12
N ASP A 236 -0.38 32.24 12.81
CA ASP A 236 0.05 33.62 12.66
C ASP A 236 1.37 33.81 13.42
N LEU A 237 2.40 34.29 12.72
CA LEU A 237 3.64 34.72 13.36
C LEU A 237 3.44 36.16 13.82
N ASP A 238 2.70 36.30 14.90
CA ASP A 238 2.42 37.58 15.53
C ASP A 238 3.67 38.14 16.20
N VAL A 239 3.93 39.42 15.92
CA VAL A 239 5.13 40.11 16.35
C VAL A 239 4.77 41.46 16.94
N SER A 240 5.44 41.78 18.04
CA SER A 240 5.39 43.08 18.67
C SER A 240 6.78 43.47 19.15
N GLY A 241 6.96 44.69 19.65
CA GLY A 241 8.26 45.07 20.17
C GLY A 241 8.33 46.52 20.61
N ASN A 242 9.53 46.92 21.00
CA ASN A 242 9.85 48.26 21.47
C ASN A 242 11.11 48.81 20.79
N LEU A 243 11.29 48.50 19.51
CA LEU A 243 12.42 49.01 18.74
C LEU A 243 12.40 50.54 18.68
N ARG A 244 13.57 51.16 18.83
CA ARG A 244 13.76 52.60 18.84
C ARG A 244 14.96 52.97 17.97
N ALA A 245 14.74 53.97 17.14
CA ALA A 245 15.77 54.66 16.40
C ALA A 245 15.27 56.09 16.17
N ALA A 246 16.10 57.10 16.39
CA ALA A 246 15.64 58.50 16.33
C ALA A 246 15.00 58.87 14.98
N ASN A 247 15.48 58.24 13.89
CA ASN A 247 14.99 58.47 12.53
C ASN A 247 13.81 57.59 12.10
N TYR A 248 13.39 56.63 12.92
CA TYR A 248 12.42 55.61 12.50
C TYR A 248 11.36 55.30 13.55
N ASN A 249 10.11 55.25 13.10
CA ASN A 249 9.00 54.68 13.85
C ASN A 249 8.73 53.26 13.34
N PHE A 250 8.61 52.30 14.25
CA PHE A 250 8.38 50.89 13.89
C PHE A 250 6.90 50.52 14.03
N VAL A 251 6.35 49.91 12.99
CA VAL A 251 5.01 49.32 13.01
C VAL A 251 5.12 47.83 12.76
N TYR A 252 4.34 47.04 13.51
CA TYR A 252 4.43 45.59 13.50
C TYR A 252 3.25 44.96 12.76
N LYS A 253 3.52 43.96 11.92
CA LYS A 253 2.50 43.19 11.20
C LYS A 253 2.77 41.69 11.34
N PRO A 254 1.72 40.86 11.51
CA PRO A 254 1.91 39.42 11.63
C PRO A 254 2.39 38.81 10.30
N GLY A 255 3.20 37.76 10.43
CA GLY A 255 3.52 36.81 9.36
C GLY A 255 2.68 35.54 9.46
N LYS A 256 3.11 34.48 8.76
CA LYS A 256 2.46 33.16 8.85
C LYS A 256 3.48 32.02 8.83
N LEU A 257 3.33 31.05 9.74
CA LEU A 257 4.01 29.76 9.65
C LEU A 257 2.99 28.72 9.17
N THR A 258 3.30 28.04 8.07
CA THR A 258 2.58 26.82 7.66
C THR A 258 3.45 25.62 8.00
N ILE A 259 2.96 24.72 8.85
CA ILE A 259 3.61 23.45 9.13
C ILE A 259 2.93 22.38 8.27
N GLN A 260 3.68 21.75 7.38
CA GLN A 260 3.21 20.70 6.50
C GLN A 260 3.39 19.31 7.15
N PRO A 261 2.47 18.37 6.88
CA PRO A 261 2.65 16.97 7.25
C PRO A 261 3.93 16.41 6.63
N ARG A 262 4.62 15.49 7.32
CA ARG A 262 5.68 14.68 6.72
C ARG A 262 5.06 13.55 5.91
N GLU A 263 5.55 13.32 4.69
CA GLU A 263 5.06 12.24 3.84
C GLU A 263 5.92 10.97 4.03
N ILE A 264 5.28 9.87 4.39
CA ILE A 264 5.90 8.54 4.47
C ILE A 264 5.14 7.61 3.53
N HIS A 265 5.85 6.97 2.62
CA HIS A 265 5.27 6.01 1.68
C HIS A 265 5.90 4.64 1.86
N PHE A 266 5.11 3.64 2.27
CA PHE A 266 5.55 2.26 2.35
C PHE A 266 5.37 1.53 1.02
N THR A 267 6.25 0.57 0.73
CA THR A 267 6.07 -0.38 -0.37
C THR A 267 6.07 -1.78 0.20
N ALA A 268 4.92 -2.47 0.11
CA ALA A 268 4.82 -3.86 0.53
C ALA A 268 5.59 -4.78 -0.44
N PRO A 269 6.28 -5.82 0.05
CA PRO A 269 6.95 -6.78 -0.80
C PRO A 269 5.95 -7.60 -1.61
N SER A 270 6.43 -8.18 -2.70
CA SER A 270 5.71 -9.22 -3.45
C SER A 270 6.30 -10.58 -3.10
N GLY A 271 5.68 -11.66 -3.57
CA GLY A 271 6.24 -12.99 -3.36
C GLY A 271 5.43 -14.11 -3.98
N THR A 272 5.92 -15.34 -3.83
CA THR A 272 5.25 -16.53 -4.32
C THR A 272 5.24 -17.64 -3.27
N ARG A 273 4.20 -18.47 -3.26
CA ARG A 273 4.23 -19.77 -2.55
C ARG A 273 3.48 -20.85 -3.32
N VAL A 274 3.70 -22.09 -2.94
CA VAL A 274 2.92 -23.23 -3.46
C VAL A 274 1.67 -23.42 -2.61
N TYR A 275 0.55 -23.78 -3.25
CA TYR A 275 -0.71 -24.12 -2.58
C TYR A 275 -0.50 -25.07 -1.39
N GLY A 276 -1.18 -24.80 -0.27
CA GLY A 276 -1.06 -25.57 0.97
C GLY A 276 0.18 -25.33 1.84
N ASN A 277 1.13 -24.49 1.43
CA ASN A 277 2.23 -24.07 2.31
C ASN A 277 1.84 -22.90 3.23
N GLU A 278 2.52 -22.74 4.35
CA GLU A 278 2.29 -21.62 5.28
C GLU A 278 2.76 -20.29 4.66
N ASN A 279 2.10 -19.18 4.98
CA ASN A 279 2.43 -17.87 4.40
C ASN A 279 3.85 -17.39 4.73
N ASN A 280 4.38 -17.75 5.90
CA ASN A 280 5.77 -17.42 6.29
C ASN A 280 6.84 -18.18 5.48
N THR A 281 6.44 -19.13 4.64
CA THR A 281 7.35 -19.83 3.70
C THR A 281 7.36 -19.22 2.30
N ALA A 282 6.57 -18.16 2.08
CA ALA A 282 6.55 -17.46 0.80
C ALA A 282 7.95 -16.92 0.46
N GLN A 283 8.35 -17.14 -0.78
CA GLN A 283 9.57 -16.57 -1.34
C GLN A 283 9.28 -15.12 -1.72
N LEU A 284 9.71 -14.18 -0.87
CA LEU A 284 9.48 -12.76 -1.09
C LEU A 284 10.42 -12.21 -2.17
N THR A 285 9.88 -11.35 -3.02
CA THR A 285 10.63 -10.50 -3.94
C THR A 285 10.60 -9.07 -3.41
N GLY A 286 11.79 -8.60 -3.01
CA GLY A 286 11.95 -7.34 -2.30
C GLY A 286 11.72 -7.47 -0.79
N SER A 287 11.73 -6.33 -0.11
CA SER A 287 11.46 -6.21 1.33
C SER A 287 10.50 -5.06 1.56
N LEU A 288 9.85 -5.05 2.73
CA LEU A 288 9.08 -3.90 3.16
C LEU A 288 10.02 -2.70 3.25
N SER A 289 9.75 -1.68 2.44
CA SER A 289 10.57 -0.47 2.36
C SER A 289 9.72 0.78 2.54
N HIS A 290 10.38 1.91 2.72
CA HIS A 290 9.74 3.22 2.78
C HIS A 290 10.53 4.25 1.98
N THR A 291 9.84 5.29 1.54
CA THR A 291 10.41 6.52 0.98
C THR A 291 9.77 7.75 1.62
N GLY A 292 10.31 8.93 1.33
CA GLY A 292 9.86 10.19 1.90
C GLY A 292 10.59 10.57 3.19
N ASP A 293 9.97 11.42 3.99
CA ASP A 293 10.55 11.91 5.24
C ASP A 293 10.20 10.95 6.36
N TRP A 294 11.19 10.23 6.90
CA TRP A 294 10.96 9.33 8.03
C TRP A 294 10.45 10.06 9.28
N LEU A 295 10.04 9.30 10.30
CA LEU A 295 9.51 9.85 11.55
C LEU A 295 10.46 10.88 12.18
N ALA A 296 9.86 11.94 12.73
CA ALA A 296 10.53 12.91 13.58
C ALA A 296 10.96 12.28 14.91
N SER A 297 11.92 12.94 15.56
CA SER A 297 12.40 12.49 16.88
C SER A 297 11.25 12.54 17.90
N GLY A 298 11.15 11.50 18.73
CA GLY A 298 10.07 11.36 19.71
C GLY A 298 8.82 10.64 19.19
N ASP A 299 8.74 10.36 17.88
CA ASP A 299 7.62 9.63 17.29
C ASP A 299 8.00 8.20 16.92
N SER A 300 7.00 7.31 16.95
CA SER A 300 7.15 5.90 16.57
C SER A 300 5.87 5.39 15.92
N PHE A 301 5.97 4.32 15.13
CA PHE A 301 4.81 3.58 14.67
C PHE A 301 4.37 2.58 15.75
N ASP A 302 3.07 2.29 15.80
CA ASP A 302 2.61 1.03 16.37
C ASP A 302 3.15 -0.15 15.55
N ALA A 303 3.03 -1.38 16.09
CA ALA A 303 3.44 -2.56 15.36
C ALA A 303 2.63 -2.70 14.05
N TYR A 304 3.34 -2.62 12.92
CA TYR A 304 2.78 -2.83 11.59
C TYR A 304 3.26 -4.14 10.99
N THR A 305 2.45 -4.73 10.13
CA THR A 305 2.74 -6.01 9.47
C THR A 305 2.38 -5.95 7.99
N VAL A 306 2.83 -6.94 7.22
CA VAL A 306 2.38 -7.15 5.85
C VAL A 306 1.50 -8.38 5.82
N THR A 307 0.28 -8.21 5.31
CA THR A 307 -0.70 -9.29 5.21
C THR A 307 -1.17 -9.45 3.77
N ALA A 308 -1.37 -10.68 3.33
CA ALA A 308 -2.01 -10.98 2.05
C ALA A 308 -3.53 -11.05 2.23
N THR A 309 -4.28 -10.40 1.34
CA THR A 309 -5.74 -10.46 1.29
C THR A 309 -6.26 -10.78 -0.12
N ASP A 310 -7.45 -11.38 -0.19
CA ASP A 310 -8.20 -11.49 -1.44
C ASP A 310 -8.84 -10.15 -1.87
N SER A 311 -9.59 -10.18 -2.98
CA SER A 311 -10.29 -9.00 -3.51
C SER A 311 -11.41 -8.49 -2.60
N ALA A 312 -11.91 -9.32 -1.69
CA ALA A 312 -12.91 -8.97 -0.68
C ALA A 312 -12.28 -8.60 0.68
N ASN A 313 -10.95 -8.45 0.74
CA ASN A 313 -10.16 -8.17 1.94
C ASN A 313 -10.17 -9.29 3.01
N HIS A 314 -10.53 -10.53 2.67
CA HIS A 314 -10.34 -11.65 3.59
C HIS A 314 -8.87 -12.06 3.66
N ALA A 315 -8.44 -12.55 4.82
CA ALA A 315 -7.09 -13.01 5.04
C ALA A 315 -6.77 -14.24 4.16
N VAL A 316 -5.64 -14.19 3.45
CA VAL A 316 -5.12 -15.34 2.72
C VAL A 316 -4.51 -16.32 3.72
N THR A 317 -4.94 -17.57 3.68
CA THR A 317 -4.42 -18.66 4.53
C THR A 317 -3.72 -19.71 3.67
N LYS A 318 -3.17 -20.75 4.29
CA LYS A 318 -2.58 -21.89 3.56
C LYS A 318 -3.58 -22.62 2.65
N GLU A 319 -4.88 -22.55 2.99
CA GLU A 319 -5.98 -23.20 2.30
C GLU A 319 -6.54 -22.38 1.13
N THR A 320 -6.23 -21.08 1.10
CA THR A 320 -6.57 -20.20 -0.02
C THR A 320 -5.98 -20.77 -1.31
N GLY A 321 -6.83 -20.84 -2.33
CA GLY A 321 -6.54 -21.45 -3.62
C GLY A 321 -5.42 -20.78 -4.42
N VAL A 322 -5.13 -21.35 -5.57
CA VAL A 322 -4.21 -20.79 -6.57
C VAL A 322 -4.78 -19.49 -7.12
N GLY A 323 -3.91 -18.49 -7.28
CA GLY A 323 -4.31 -17.18 -7.74
C GLY A 323 -3.33 -16.09 -7.31
N THR A 324 -3.77 -14.85 -7.50
CA THR A 324 -3.00 -13.65 -7.20
C THR A 324 -3.72 -12.85 -6.13
N TYR A 325 -2.99 -12.48 -5.08
CA TYR A 325 -3.52 -11.84 -3.88
C TYR A 325 -2.74 -10.57 -3.56
N THR A 326 -3.41 -9.59 -2.96
CA THR A 326 -2.78 -8.30 -2.65
C THR A 326 -2.06 -8.37 -1.31
N MET A 327 -0.79 -7.96 -1.29
CA MET A 327 0.00 -7.77 -0.06
C MET A 327 -0.11 -6.31 0.38
N LYS A 328 -0.65 -6.07 1.58
CA LYS A 328 -0.86 -4.72 2.13
C LYS A 328 -0.10 -4.54 3.43
N VAL A 329 0.42 -3.34 3.66
CA VAL A 329 0.88 -2.94 4.99
C VAL A 329 -0.37 -2.67 5.84
N GLN A 330 -0.45 -3.30 7.00
CA GLN A 330 -1.54 -3.11 7.97
C GLN A 330 -0.97 -2.58 9.29
N GLY A 331 -1.71 -1.67 9.93
CA GLY A 331 -1.36 -1.14 11.25
C GLY A 331 -0.24 -0.10 11.24
N ALA A 332 0.12 0.48 10.09
CA ALA A 332 1.09 1.57 10.03
C ALA A 332 0.46 2.90 10.54
N THR A 333 0.22 2.96 11.84
CA THR A 333 -0.32 4.11 12.57
C THR A 333 0.72 4.67 13.53
N ILE A 334 0.66 5.97 13.81
CA ILE A 334 1.54 6.61 14.77
C ILE A 334 1.14 6.17 16.19
N ALA A 335 2.11 5.72 16.98
CA ALA A 335 1.89 5.26 18.34
C ALA A 335 1.39 6.39 19.23
N SER A 336 0.45 6.08 20.13
CA SER A 336 -0.14 7.06 21.06
C SER A 336 0.85 7.71 22.04
N SER A 337 2.04 7.12 22.24
CA SER A 337 3.13 7.69 23.02
C SER A 337 3.96 8.74 22.27
N SER A 338 3.69 8.93 20.98
CA SER A 338 4.38 9.90 20.13
C SER A 338 3.96 11.33 20.46
N VAL A 339 4.77 12.30 20.07
CA VAL A 339 4.40 13.73 20.13
C VAL A 339 3.36 14.02 19.05
N ALA A 340 3.51 13.40 17.88
CA ALA A 340 2.66 13.62 16.72
C ALA A 340 1.16 13.35 16.97
N ARG A 341 0.35 14.09 16.23
CA ARG A 341 -1.11 14.01 16.21
C ARG A 341 -1.61 13.73 14.80
N ASP A 342 -2.93 13.54 14.71
CA ASP A 342 -3.59 13.40 13.42
C ASP A 342 -3.28 14.60 12.52
N GLY A 343 -2.89 14.32 11.28
CA GLY A 343 -2.44 15.33 10.32
C GLY A 343 -0.94 15.66 10.32
N ASP A 344 -0.12 15.25 11.30
CA ASP A 344 1.33 15.51 11.27
C ASP A 344 2.09 14.64 10.26
N TYR A 345 1.51 13.51 9.91
CA TYR A 345 2.03 12.59 8.91
C TYR A 345 0.97 12.24 7.88
N LYS A 346 1.39 12.15 6.64
CA LYS A 346 0.62 11.54 5.56
C LYS A 346 1.27 10.21 5.21
N ILE A 347 0.71 9.14 5.77
CA ILE A 347 1.19 7.77 5.58
C ILE A 347 0.42 7.13 4.44
N THR A 348 1.15 6.62 3.45
CA THR A 348 0.57 5.94 2.30
C THR A 348 1.31 4.63 2.05
N SER A 349 0.71 3.73 1.26
CA SER A 349 1.38 2.48 0.90
C SER A 349 1.04 2.01 -0.49
N THR A 350 2.04 1.56 -1.26
CA THR A 350 1.83 0.78 -2.48
C THR A 350 1.75 -0.70 -2.12
N PRO A 351 0.68 -1.41 -2.55
CA PRO A 351 0.56 -2.84 -2.30
C PRO A 351 1.53 -3.65 -3.15
N GLY A 352 1.95 -4.79 -2.60
CA GLY A 352 2.65 -5.84 -3.35
C GLY A 352 1.67 -6.94 -3.78
N THR A 353 2.22 -8.02 -4.31
CA THR A 353 1.44 -9.15 -4.83
C THR A 353 1.98 -10.48 -4.30
N LEU A 354 1.10 -11.32 -3.76
CA LEU A 354 1.38 -12.73 -3.48
C LEU A 354 0.76 -13.61 -4.56
N THR A 355 1.58 -14.38 -5.27
CA THR A 355 1.11 -15.39 -6.22
C THR A 355 1.16 -16.78 -5.59
N ILE A 356 0.01 -17.46 -5.51
CA ILE A 356 -0.07 -18.85 -5.08
C ILE A 356 -0.04 -19.75 -6.32
N ASN A 357 1.03 -20.54 -6.46
CA ASN A 357 1.24 -21.47 -7.56
C ASN A 357 0.61 -22.83 -7.28
N LYS A 358 0.23 -23.52 -8.36
CA LYS A 358 -0.27 -24.91 -8.29
C LYS A 358 0.74 -25.83 -7.64
N ARG A 359 0.23 -26.81 -6.89
CA ARG A 359 1.02 -27.86 -6.24
C ARG A 359 1.09 -29.10 -7.13
N ASN A 360 2.26 -29.70 -7.27
CA ASN A 360 2.40 -30.90 -8.10
C ASN A 360 1.94 -32.14 -7.33
N VAL A 361 1.11 -32.99 -7.94
CA VAL A 361 0.70 -34.28 -7.38
C VAL A 361 0.90 -35.38 -8.43
N THR A 362 1.45 -36.52 -7.99
CA THR A 362 1.64 -37.70 -8.84
C THR A 362 0.72 -38.81 -8.37
N ILE A 363 -0.13 -39.30 -9.27
CA ILE A 363 -1.07 -40.40 -9.04
C ILE A 363 -0.58 -41.59 -9.85
N ARG A 364 -0.31 -42.72 -9.19
CA ARG A 364 0.13 -43.96 -9.82
C ARG A 364 -1.03 -44.93 -9.87
N ALA A 365 -1.34 -45.47 -11.05
CA ALA A 365 -2.35 -46.52 -11.18
C ALA A 365 -1.86 -47.82 -10.51
N GLY A 366 -2.78 -48.56 -9.92
CA GLY A 366 -2.52 -49.92 -9.46
C GLY A 366 -2.25 -50.86 -10.62
N SER A 367 -1.36 -51.83 -10.42
CA SER A 367 -1.12 -52.90 -11.38
C SER A 367 -2.14 -54.01 -11.22
N LYS A 368 -2.68 -54.54 -12.33
CA LYS A 368 -3.71 -55.59 -12.32
C LYS A 368 -3.26 -56.88 -13.02
N THR A 369 -3.89 -57.99 -12.65
CA THR A 369 -3.72 -59.27 -13.31
C THR A 369 -5.03 -60.04 -13.42
N ARG A 370 -5.15 -60.87 -14.45
CA ARG A 370 -6.21 -61.87 -14.59
C ARG A 370 -5.71 -63.10 -15.33
N ALA A 371 -6.51 -64.16 -15.29
CA ALA A 371 -6.26 -65.33 -16.15
C ALA A 371 -6.64 -65.02 -17.61
N TYR A 372 -6.00 -65.72 -18.55
CA TYR A 372 -6.37 -65.69 -19.96
C TYR A 372 -7.88 -65.92 -20.15
N GLY A 373 -8.54 -65.18 -21.05
CA GLY A 373 -9.97 -65.33 -21.33
C GLY A 373 -10.94 -64.95 -20.21
N GLN A 374 -10.46 -64.52 -19.03
CA GLN A 374 -11.31 -63.94 -17.99
C GLN A 374 -11.70 -62.50 -18.35
N ASP A 375 -12.89 -62.03 -17.95
CA ASP A 375 -13.32 -60.65 -18.18
C ASP A 375 -12.45 -59.65 -17.39
N ASN A 376 -12.23 -58.46 -17.96
CA ASN A 376 -11.39 -57.43 -17.35
C ASN A 376 -11.93 -56.93 -15.99
N GLU A 377 -13.24 -56.97 -15.79
CA GLU A 377 -13.88 -56.57 -14.51
C GLU A 377 -13.47 -57.48 -13.35
N HIS A 378 -13.05 -58.72 -13.63
CA HIS A 378 -12.54 -59.65 -12.63
C HIS A 378 -11.03 -59.58 -12.40
N ALA A 379 -10.33 -58.63 -13.06
CA ALA A 379 -8.92 -58.43 -12.82
C ALA A 379 -8.65 -57.89 -11.42
N VAL A 380 -7.68 -58.49 -10.74
CA VAL A 380 -7.32 -58.17 -9.35
C VAL A 380 -6.02 -57.38 -9.31
N TYR A 381 -5.84 -56.53 -8.29
CA TYR A 381 -4.58 -55.81 -8.11
C TYR A 381 -3.48 -56.77 -7.67
N THR A 382 -2.29 -56.63 -8.27
CA THR A 382 -1.16 -57.54 -8.05
C THR A 382 -0.56 -57.43 -6.65
N ASP A 383 -0.79 -56.30 -5.97
CA ASP A 383 -0.38 -56.09 -4.58
C ASP A 383 -1.40 -56.59 -3.55
N GLY A 384 -2.50 -57.21 -4.01
CA GLY A 384 -3.58 -57.72 -3.16
C GLY A 384 -4.47 -56.65 -2.56
N THR A 385 -4.31 -55.37 -2.95
CA THR A 385 -5.16 -54.29 -2.48
C THR A 385 -6.45 -54.19 -3.30
N THR A 386 -7.36 -53.29 -2.89
CA THR A 386 -8.52 -52.87 -3.68
C THR A 386 -8.36 -51.44 -4.21
N ASN A 387 -7.17 -50.84 -4.04
CA ASN A 387 -6.95 -49.43 -4.31
C ASN A 387 -6.59 -49.22 -5.78
N LYS A 388 -7.40 -48.42 -6.49
CA LYS A 388 -7.13 -48.03 -7.89
C LYS A 388 -5.83 -47.28 -8.07
N ILE A 389 -5.41 -46.55 -7.03
CA ILE A 389 -4.29 -45.63 -7.10
C ILE A 389 -3.43 -45.64 -5.84
N ARG A 390 -2.20 -45.21 -6.01
CA ARG A 390 -1.33 -44.70 -4.95
C ARG A 390 -0.91 -43.28 -5.30
N VAL A 391 -1.13 -42.35 -4.38
CA VAL A 391 -0.64 -40.98 -4.52
C VAL A 391 0.75 -40.87 -3.89
N ASP A 392 1.69 -40.21 -4.57
CA ASP A 392 3.02 -39.99 -3.99
C ASP A 392 2.94 -39.11 -2.73
N ALA A 393 3.81 -39.42 -1.76
CA ALA A 393 3.78 -38.79 -0.45
C ALA A 393 3.99 -37.26 -0.52
N ARG A 394 3.36 -36.54 0.41
CA ARG A 394 3.50 -35.09 0.54
C ARG A 394 4.93 -34.70 0.90
N THR A 395 5.46 -33.69 0.21
CA THR A 395 6.71 -33.00 0.55
C THR A 395 6.43 -31.52 0.81
N ALA A 396 7.45 -30.66 0.89
CA ALA A 396 7.26 -29.21 0.96
C ALA A 396 6.62 -28.62 -0.31
N THR A 397 6.83 -29.22 -1.48
CA THR A 397 6.40 -28.65 -2.78
C THR A 397 5.51 -29.59 -3.61
N THR A 398 5.37 -30.85 -3.19
CA THR A 398 4.59 -31.88 -3.91
C THR A 398 3.62 -32.64 -3.00
N GLY A 399 2.77 -33.46 -3.62
CA GLY A 399 1.75 -34.32 -3.01
C GLY A 399 0.50 -33.56 -2.59
N LEU A 400 -0.54 -34.30 -2.16
CA LEU A 400 -1.77 -33.72 -1.65
C LEU A 400 -1.54 -32.96 -0.34
N THR A 401 -2.36 -31.93 -0.09
CA THR A 401 -2.38 -31.24 1.20
C THR A 401 -3.09 -32.12 2.24
N SER A 402 -2.98 -31.81 3.53
CA SER A 402 -3.58 -32.66 4.58
C SER A 402 -5.11 -32.62 4.63
N TRP A 403 -5.75 -31.69 3.92
CA TRP A 403 -7.19 -31.51 3.88
C TRP A 403 -7.79 -31.84 2.51
N ASP A 404 -6.97 -32.27 1.55
CA ASP A 404 -7.40 -32.74 0.24
C ASP A 404 -7.19 -34.24 0.12
N SER A 405 -8.20 -34.92 -0.43
CA SER A 405 -8.14 -36.33 -0.76
C SER A 405 -8.78 -36.59 -2.12
N ILE A 406 -8.31 -37.61 -2.81
CA ILE A 406 -8.89 -38.11 -4.06
C ILE A 406 -9.84 -39.24 -3.70
N THR A 407 -11.10 -39.10 -4.08
CA THR A 407 -12.15 -40.08 -3.77
C THR A 407 -12.28 -41.13 -4.85
N ASP A 408 -12.03 -40.78 -6.11
CA ASP A 408 -12.04 -41.75 -7.21
C ASP A 408 -11.22 -41.28 -8.42
N VAL A 409 -10.98 -42.22 -9.34
CA VAL A 409 -10.42 -42.00 -10.67
C VAL A 409 -11.14 -42.86 -11.71
N THR A 410 -11.06 -42.45 -12.97
CA THR A 410 -11.43 -43.29 -14.11
C THR A 410 -10.28 -44.24 -14.41
N GLU A 411 -10.49 -45.55 -14.25
CA GLU A 411 -9.50 -46.59 -14.57
C GLU A 411 -9.78 -47.22 -15.95
N SER A 412 -8.74 -47.59 -16.68
CA SER A 412 -8.83 -48.26 -17.98
C SER A 412 -7.64 -49.19 -18.25
N THR A 413 -7.79 -50.09 -19.22
CA THR A 413 -6.71 -50.97 -19.70
C THR A 413 -6.77 -51.13 -21.22
N ASN A 414 -5.64 -51.42 -21.86
CA ASN A 414 -5.57 -51.83 -23.26
C ASN A 414 -5.73 -53.35 -23.48
N ALA A 415 -5.86 -54.15 -22.42
CA ALA A 415 -6.06 -55.59 -22.56
C ALA A 415 -7.46 -55.93 -23.07
N LEU A 416 -7.56 -56.80 -24.08
CA LEU A 416 -8.81 -57.40 -24.53
C LEU A 416 -8.99 -58.75 -23.84
N VAL A 417 -10.24 -59.22 -23.66
CA VAL A 417 -10.52 -60.54 -23.04
C VAL A 417 -9.74 -61.67 -23.72
N THR A 418 -9.56 -61.57 -25.04
CA THR A 418 -8.82 -62.51 -25.91
C THR A 418 -7.30 -62.32 -25.94
N THR A 419 -6.74 -61.32 -25.25
CA THR A 419 -5.29 -61.11 -25.22
C THR A 419 -4.58 -62.31 -24.58
N ASN A 420 -3.55 -62.82 -25.25
CA ASN A 420 -2.80 -64.01 -24.83
C ASN A 420 -2.10 -63.82 -23.49
N ALA A 421 -1.88 -64.92 -22.78
CA ALA A 421 -1.07 -64.93 -21.57
C ALA A 421 0.37 -64.48 -21.89
N ASN A 422 1.01 -63.83 -20.92
CA ASN A 422 2.37 -63.29 -21.01
C ASN A 422 2.58 -62.23 -22.11
N THR A 423 1.52 -61.64 -22.65
CA THR A 423 1.63 -60.48 -23.56
C THR A 423 2.28 -59.31 -22.81
N SER A 424 3.35 -58.73 -23.38
CA SER A 424 4.06 -57.58 -22.83
C SER A 424 3.41 -56.24 -23.23
N GLY A 425 3.75 -55.16 -22.52
CA GLY A 425 3.30 -53.81 -22.87
C GLY A 425 1.83 -53.49 -22.53
N LEU A 426 1.16 -54.36 -21.78
CA LEU A 426 -0.18 -54.10 -21.25
C LEU A 426 -0.11 -53.19 -20.01
N TRP A 427 -1.08 -52.29 -19.90
CA TRP A 427 -1.10 -51.26 -18.87
C TRP A 427 -2.45 -51.13 -18.19
N THR A 428 -2.41 -50.52 -17.01
CA THR A 428 -3.57 -49.97 -16.30
C THR A 428 -3.36 -48.46 -16.21
N LYS A 429 -4.31 -47.66 -16.70
CA LYS A 429 -4.23 -46.20 -16.68
C LYS A 429 -5.33 -45.63 -15.81
N VAL A 430 -5.01 -44.51 -15.17
CA VAL A 430 -5.98 -43.70 -14.44
C VAL A 430 -6.02 -42.28 -14.96
N SER A 431 -7.18 -41.65 -14.92
CA SER A 431 -7.38 -40.25 -15.28
C SER A 431 -8.57 -39.66 -14.51
N GLY A 432 -8.83 -38.36 -14.69
CA GLY A 432 -10.02 -37.71 -14.16
C GLY A 432 -10.17 -37.82 -12.64
N ALA A 433 -9.08 -37.57 -11.89
CA ALA A 433 -9.10 -37.61 -10.43
C ALA A 433 -10.20 -36.73 -9.84
N GLN A 434 -11.08 -37.36 -9.07
CA GLN A 434 -12.17 -36.71 -8.36
C GLN A 434 -11.69 -36.33 -6.96
N PHE A 435 -11.72 -35.04 -6.65
CA PHE A 435 -11.32 -34.53 -5.34
C PHE A 435 -12.54 -34.48 -4.41
N SER A 436 -12.31 -34.81 -3.14
CA SER A 436 -13.31 -34.73 -2.05
C SER A 436 -13.92 -33.35 -1.88
N ARG A 437 -13.16 -32.28 -2.17
CA ARG A 437 -13.63 -30.90 -2.13
C ARG A 437 -13.78 -30.36 -3.55
N THR A 438 -14.94 -29.77 -3.84
CA THR A 438 -15.24 -29.16 -5.14
C THR A 438 -14.22 -28.07 -5.47
N GLY A 439 -13.66 -28.12 -6.69
CA GLY A 439 -12.69 -27.14 -7.19
C GLY A 439 -11.27 -27.27 -6.62
N ALA A 440 -11.00 -28.27 -5.78
CA ALA A 440 -9.65 -28.47 -5.23
C ALA A 440 -8.64 -28.87 -6.32
N ASP A 441 -9.08 -29.59 -7.35
CA ASP A 441 -8.30 -30.02 -8.51
C ASP A 441 -7.62 -28.85 -9.24
N ALA A 442 -8.28 -27.68 -9.30
CA ALA A 442 -7.73 -26.46 -9.89
C ALA A 442 -6.43 -26.00 -9.22
N ASN A 443 -6.18 -26.39 -7.97
CA ASN A 443 -4.99 -26.03 -7.21
C ASN A 443 -3.79 -26.95 -7.46
N TYR A 444 -3.96 -28.01 -8.27
CA TYR A 444 -2.93 -29.01 -8.51
C TYR A 444 -2.51 -29.08 -9.98
N ASN A 445 -1.24 -29.41 -10.19
CA ASN A 445 -0.78 -30.00 -11.44
C ASN A 445 -0.75 -31.51 -11.25
N ILE A 446 -1.66 -32.21 -11.93
CA ILE A 446 -1.86 -33.66 -11.73
C ILE A 446 -1.07 -34.43 -12.80
N ASN A 447 -0.14 -35.26 -12.34
CA ASN A 447 0.63 -36.17 -13.18
C ASN A 447 0.18 -37.62 -12.94
N TYR A 448 -0.12 -38.35 -14.00
CA TYR A 448 -0.53 -39.75 -13.92
C TYR A 448 0.63 -40.65 -14.36
N ILE A 449 0.82 -41.76 -13.64
CA ILE A 449 1.78 -42.80 -13.99
C ILE A 449 1.03 -44.11 -14.13
N ASP A 450 1.22 -44.75 -15.28
CA ASP A 450 0.61 -46.03 -15.62
C ASP A 450 1.08 -47.15 -14.70
N GLY A 451 0.17 -48.05 -14.38
CA GLY A 451 0.43 -49.36 -13.79
C GLY A 451 0.59 -50.40 -14.89
N THR A 452 1.04 -51.58 -14.51
CA THR A 452 1.13 -52.72 -15.43
C THR A 452 -0.19 -53.51 -15.43
N PHE A 453 -0.50 -54.14 -16.55
CA PHE A 453 -1.54 -55.17 -16.61
C PHE A 453 -0.89 -56.47 -17.06
N SER A 454 -1.24 -57.59 -16.45
CA SER A 454 -0.67 -58.90 -16.80
C SER A 454 -1.75 -59.93 -17.02
N ILE A 455 -1.52 -60.84 -17.97
CA ILE A 455 -2.40 -61.97 -18.24
C ILE A 455 -1.61 -63.23 -17.92
N THR A 456 -2.10 -63.99 -16.96
CA THR A 456 -1.49 -65.24 -16.54
C THR A 456 -2.10 -66.41 -17.30
N PRO A 457 -1.35 -67.51 -17.51
CA PRO A 457 -1.93 -68.73 -18.01
C PRO A 457 -3.11 -69.19 -17.15
N ARG A 458 -4.18 -69.63 -17.80
CA ARG A 458 -5.40 -70.13 -17.17
C ARG A 458 -5.20 -71.55 -16.67
N ASP A 459 -5.47 -71.77 -15.41
CA ASP A 459 -5.39 -73.11 -14.81
C ASP A 459 -6.55 -74.00 -15.25
N VAL A 460 -6.24 -75.24 -15.63
CA VAL A 460 -7.24 -76.25 -16.00
C VAL A 460 -6.91 -77.57 -15.31
N LYS A 461 -7.76 -78.00 -14.38
CA LYS A 461 -7.61 -79.30 -13.76
C LYS A 461 -8.06 -80.41 -14.70
N VAL A 462 -7.19 -81.40 -14.90
CA VAL A 462 -7.49 -82.62 -15.66
C VAL A 462 -7.39 -83.82 -14.73
N THR A 463 -8.54 -84.41 -14.41
CA THR A 463 -8.66 -85.50 -13.42
C THR A 463 -8.75 -86.83 -14.13
N VAL A 464 -7.80 -87.70 -13.81
CA VAL A 464 -7.82 -89.12 -14.18
C VAL A 464 -8.81 -89.82 -13.26
N PRO A 465 -9.73 -90.66 -13.79
CA PRO A 465 -10.74 -91.31 -12.97
C PRO A 465 -10.09 -92.33 -12.02
N ASN A 466 -10.78 -92.59 -10.92
CA ASN A 466 -10.45 -93.74 -10.09
C ASN A 466 -10.88 -95.02 -10.80
N MET A 467 -10.03 -96.04 -10.76
CA MET A 467 -10.30 -97.33 -11.39
C MET A 467 -10.27 -98.43 -10.33
N GLU A 468 -10.98 -99.52 -10.61
CA GLU A 468 -11.01 -100.68 -9.74
C GLU A 468 -10.74 -101.95 -10.53
N ARG A 469 -10.07 -102.91 -9.90
CA ARG A 469 -9.94 -104.27 -10.43
C ARG A 469 -9.89 -105.30 -9.31
N ASP A 470 -10.18 -106.54 -9.65
CA ASP A 470 -9.92 -107.67 -8.76
C ASP A 470 -8.44 -108.08 -8.81
N TYR A 471 -7.99 -108.75 -7.74
CA TYR A 471 -6.65 -109.36 -7.70
C TYR A 471 -6.42 -110.30 -8.90
N ASN A 472 -5.22 -110.27 -9.46
CA ASN A 472 -4.82 -111.04 -10.65
C ASN A 472 -5.61 -110.73 -11.94
N LYS A 473 -6.33 -109.61 -12.01
CA LYS A 473 -6.90 -109.08 -13.26
C LYS A 473 -6.04 -107.94 -13.84
N PRO A 474 -6.03 -107.73 -15.17
CA PRO A 474 -5.35 -106.61 -15.80
C PRO A 474 -5.81 -105.25 -15.27
N ASN A 475 -4.94 -104.25 -15.34
CA ASN A 475 -5.34 -102.87 -15.07
C ASN A 475 -6.39 -102.42 -16.10
N PRO A 476 -7.52 -101.83 -15.66
CA PRO A 476 -8.56 -101.33 -16.56
C PRO A 476 -8.03 -100.25 -17.52
N ALA A 477 -8.54 -100.21 -18.74
CA ALA A 477 -8.28 -99.11 -19.65
C ALA A 477 -8.97 -97.83 -19.14
N VAL A 478 -8.24 -96.72 -19.12
CA VAL A 478 -8.78 -95.41 -18.76
C VAL A 478 -9.28 -94.71 -20.01
N THR A 479 -10.59 -94.59 -20.16
CA THR A 479 -11.22 -94.06 -21.39
C THR A 479 -11.95 -92.73 -21.21
N ALA A 480 -12.17 -92.28 -19.97
CA ALA A 480 -12.86 -91.04 -19.66
C ALA A 480 -12.04 -90.21 -18.67
N TYR A 481 -11.88 -88.92 -18.95
CA TYR A 481 -11.20 -87.96 -18.08
C TYR A 481 -12.16 -86.84 -17.73
N THR A 482 -12.04 -86.28 -16.53
CA THR A 482 -12.82 -85.09 -16.16
C THR A 482 -11.95 -83.86 -16.34
N ILE A 483 -12.37 -82.95 -17.23
CA ILE A 483 -11.72 -81.66 -17.48
C ILE A 483 -12.54 -80.58 -16.79
N GLU A 484 -11.90 -79.78 -15.95
CA GLU A 484 -12.52 -78.58 -15.37
C GLU A 484 -12.90 -77.62 -16.50
N GLN A 485 -14.18 -77.26 -16.59
CA GLN A 485 -14.70 -76.30 -17.56
C GLN A 485 -14.83 -74.92 -16.91
N GLY A 486 -14.58 -73.87 -17.68
CA GLY A 486 -14.60 -72.49 -17.24
C GLY A 486 -15.40 -71.58 -18.17
N SER A 487 -15.50 -70.30 -17.81
CA SER A 487 -16.06 -69.23 -18.63
C SER A 487 -15.23 -67.95 -18.47
N SER A 488 -15.64 -66.86 -19.12
CA SER A 488 -15.01 -65.55 -18.91
C SER A 488 -15.21 -65.00 -17.50
N ALA A 489 -16.25 -65.46 -16.77
CA ALA A 489 -16.47 -65.10 -15.38
C ALA A 489 -15.54 -65.87 -14.41
N THR A 490 -14.98 -67.02 -14.80
CA THR A 490 -14.10 -67.82 -13.94
C THR A 490 -12.64 -67.58 -14.26
N GLY A 491 -11.73 -67.64 -13.28
CA GLY A 491 -10.28 -67.59 -13.52
C GLY A 491 -9.61 -68.94 -13.86
N ARG A 492 -10.39 -70.03 -13.86
CA ARG A 492 -9.94 -71.41 -14.11
C ARG A 492 -10.92 -72.21 -14.98
N GLY A 493 -10.47 -73.37 -15.45
CA GLY A 493 -11.20 -74.30 -16.30
C GLY A 493 -11.05 -73.97 -17.79
N LEU A 494 -11.13 -74.99 -18.64
CA LEU A 494 -11.03 -74.87 -20.09
C LEU A 494 -12.18 -74.00 -20.63
N LEU A 495 -11.88 -73.06 -21.53
CA LEU A 495 -12.91 -72.19 -22.08
C LEU A 495 -13.83 -72.94 -23.06
N PRO A 496 -15.10 -72.54 -23.22
CA PRO A 496 -16.06 -73.28 -24.06
C PRO A 496 -15.68 -73.38 -25.55
N SER A 497 -14.83 -72.48 -26.04
CA SER A 497 -14.32 -72.47 -27.42
C SER A 497 -13.19 -73.48 -27.67
N ASP A 498 -12.71 -74.14 -26.62
CA ASP A 498 -11.46 -74.90 -26.61
C ASP A 498 -11.72 -76.35 -26.20
N SER A 499 -10.92 -77.28 -26.71
CA SER A 499 -11.11 -78.71 -26.50
C SER A 499 -9.79 -79.43 -26.24
N LEU A 500 -9.84 -80.44 -25.38
CA LEU A 500 -8.75 -81.38 -25.16
C LEU A 500 -9.17 -82.77 -25.63
N THR A 501 -8.38 -83.37 -26.51
CA THR A 501 -8.60 -84.71 -27.06
C THR A 501 -7.30 -85.53 -27.06
N GLY A 502 -7.39 -86.84 -27.28
CA GLY A 502 -6.22 -87.72 -27.27
C GLY A 502 -5.50 -87.82 -25.91
N ILE A 503 -6.21 -87.53 -24.82
CA ILE A 503 -5.67 -87.61 -23.46
C ILE A 503 -5.40 -89.08 -23.11
N THR A 504 -4.22 -89.35 -22.54
CA THR A 504 -3.83 -90.68 -22.10
C THR A 504 -3.26 -90.64 -20.68
N SER A 505 -3.29 -91.78 -19.99
CA SER A 505 -2.73 -91.95 -18.66
C SER A 505 -1.95 -93.25 -18.56
N THR A 506 -1.00 -93.30 -17.63
CA THR A 506 -0.20 -94.48 -17.33
C THR A 506 -0.42 -94.90 -15.88
N TYR A 507 -0.40 -96.21 -15.65
CA TYR A 507 -0.33 -96.74 -14.29
C TYR A 507 1.11 -96.66 -13.80
N ASP A 508 1.30 -96.43 -12.49
CA ASP A 508 2.59 -96.56 -11.85
C ASP A 508 3.18 -97.95 -12.13
N ALA A 509 4.49 -98.01 -12.42
CA ALA A 509 5.17 -99.24 -12.83
C ALA A 509 4.98 -100.42 -11.87
N GLY A 510 4.70 -100.15 -10.59
CA GLY A 510 4.43 -101.14 -9.56
C GLY A 510 3.01 -101.72 -9.54
N MET A 511 2.10 -101.32 -10.44
CA MET A 511 0.71 -101.81 -10.49
C MET A 511 0.57 -103.07 -11.36
N THR A 512 1.30 -104.12 -11.02
CA THR A 512 1.31 -105.40 -11.75
C THR A 512 0.12 -106.30 -11.37
N LEU A 513 -0.12 -107.37 -12.14
CA LEU A 513 -1.20 -108.34 -11.87
C LEU A 513 -1.19 -108.88 -10.43
N THR A 514 0.01 -109.06 -9.86
CA THR A 514 0.27 -109.60 -8.51
C THR A 514 0.34 -108.55 -7.41
N LYS A 515 0.06 -107.27 -7.70
CA LYS A 515 -0.01 -106.23 -6.68
C LYS A 515 -1.10 -106.59 -5.64
N PRO A 516 -0.81 -106.57 -4.33
CA PRO A 516 -1.79 -106.96 -3.31
C PRO A 516 -3.08 -106.14 -3.33
N ALA A 517 -4.12 -106.65 -2.69
CA ALA A 517 -5.34 -105.88 -2.47
C ALA A 517 -5.04 -104.62 -1.63
N GLY A 518 -5.70 -103.52 -1.96
CA GLY A 518 -5.47 -102.22 -1.32
C GLY A 518 -5.90 -101.04 -2.17
N VAL A 519 -5.82 -99.85 -1.57
CA VAL A 519 -6.11 -98.57 -2.23
C VAL A 519 -4.79 -97.88 -2.55
N TYR A 520 -4.52 -97.66 -3.83
CA TYR A 520 -3.29 -97.04 -4.31
C TYR A 520 -3.60 -95.64 -4.86
N ALA A 521 -3.58 -94.65 -3.97
CA ALA A 521 -3.81 -93.26 -4.34
C ALA A 521 -2.70 -92.75 -5.27
N GLY A 522 -3.10 -92.03 -6.34
CA GLY A 522 -2.18 -91.46 -7.32
C GLY A 522 -1.49 -92.47 -8.25
N ALA A 523 -1.96 -93.73 -8.25
CA ALA A 523 -1.40 -94.81 -9.05
C ALA A 523 -1.68 -94.71 -10.55
N ILE A 524 -2.56 -93.79 -10.97
CA ILE A 524 -2.87 -93.53 -12.38
C ILE A 524 -2.54 -92.08 -12.70
N ARG A 525 -1.51 -91.86 -13.51
CA ARG A 525 -0.97 -90.53 -13.80
C ARG A 525 -1.30 -90.09 -15.21
N LEU A 526 -1.68 -88.84 -15.35
CA LEU A 526 -1.88 -88.20 -16.65
C LEU A 526 -0.55 -88.15 -17.40
N ASN A 527 -0.53 -88.56 -18.67
CA ASN A 527 0.64 -88.35 -19.51
C ASN A 527 0.78 -86.86 -19.87
N PRO A 528 2.00 -86.36 -20.12
CA PRO A 528 2.20 -84.95 -20.47
C PRO A 528 1.32 -84.54 -21.66
N LEU A 529 0.55 -83.47 -21.48
CA LEU A 529 -0.23 -82.87 -22.56
C LEU A 529 0.69 -82.00 -23.42
N THR A 530 0.49 -82.04 -24.73
CA THR A 530 1.18 -81.20 -25.71
C THR A 530 0.18 -80.44 -26.56
N SER A 531 0.65 -79.51 -27.39
CA SER A 531 -0.24 -78.75 -28.28
C SER A 531 -1.04 -79.63 -29.25
N SER A 532 -0.64 -80.87 -29.52
CA SER A 532 -1.42 -81.81 -30.34
C SER A 532 -2.67 -82.34 -29.65
N ASN A 533 -2.73 -82.27 -28.32
CA ASN A 533 -3.90 -82.65 -27.53
C ASN A 533 -4.97 -81.56 -27.50
N PHE A 534 -4.71 -80.37 -28.06
CA PHE A 534 -5.52 -79.19 -27.87
C PHE A 534 -6.01 -78.61 -29.19
N SER A 535 -7.27 -78.20 -29.24
CA SER A 535 -7.82 -77.41 -30.35
C SER A 535 -8.62 -76.23 -29.83
N SER A 536 -8.65 -75.14 -30.59
CA SER A 536 -9.40 -73.93 -30.27
C SER A 536 -9.85 -73.25 -31.55
N THR A 537 -11.02 -72.61 -31.51
CA THR A 537 -11.48 -71.74 -32.60
C THR A 537 -10.66 -70.45 -32.73
N ASN A 538 -9.84 -70.12 -31.73
CA ASN A 538 -9.02 -68.91 -31.68
C ASN A 538 -7.54 -69.14 -32.08
N GLY A 539 -7.25 -70.26 -32.74
CA GLY A 539 -5.89 -70.63 -33.17
C GLY A 539 -5.11 -71.40 -32.11
N ASN A 540 -3.77 -71.42 -32.21
CA ASN A 540 -2.92 -72.14 -31.25
C ASN A 540 -2.72 -71.31 -29.97
N VAL A 541 -3.60 -71.52 -29.00
CA VAL A 541 -3.60 -70.85 -27.68
C VAL A 541 -3.18 -71.79 -26.55
N PHE A 542 -2.56 -72.94 -26.86
CA PHE A 542 -2.18 -73.94 -25.86
C PHE A 542 -1.33 -73.37 -24.71
N THR A 543 -0.41 -72.45 -25.02
CA THR A 543 0.48 -71.79 -24.05
C THR A 543 -0.24 -70.82 -23.11
N ASN A 544 -1.50 -70.47 -23.41
CA ASN A 544 -2.33 -69.67 -22.52
C ASN A 544 -2.96 -70.50 -21.39
N TYR A 545 -2.76 -71.81 -21.39
CA TYR A 545 -3.28 -72.73 -20.39
C TYR A 545 -2.16 -73.37 -19.58
N ARG A 546 -2.43 -73.58 -18.29
CA ARG A 546 -1.61 -74.39 -17.39
C ARG A 546 -2.45 -75.59 -16.94
N PHE A 547 -2.16 -76.75 -17.51
CA PHE A 547 -2.89 -77.98 -17.18
C PHE A 547 -2.36 -78.58 -15.87
N ILE A 548 -3.25 -78.72 -14.89
CA ILE A 548 -2.96 -79.24 -13.56
C ILE A 548 -3.45 -80.70 -13.51
N PRO A 549 -2.56 -81.70 -13.58
CA PRO A 549 -2.95 -83.10 -13.53
C PRO A 549 -3.41 -83.48 -12.12
N VAL A 550 -4.52 -84.21 -12.03
CA VAL A 550 -4.96 -84.86 -10.80
C VAL A 550 -5.02 -86.35 -11.03
N ALA A 551 -4.15 -87.06 -10.32
CA ALA A 551 -3.94 -88.48 -10.48
C ALA A 551 -5.14 -89.28 -9.94
N GLY A 552 -5.44 -90.39 -10.61
CA GLY A 552 -6.48 -91.33 -10.22
C GLY A 552 -5.97 -92.34 -9.20
N THR A 553 -6.89 -92.89 -8.43
CA THR A 553 -6.65 -93.99 -7.49
C THR A 553 -6.95 -95.33 -8.15
N LEU A 554 -6.09 -96.32 -7.94
CA LEU A 554 -6.40 -97.72 -8.28
C LEU A 554 -6.78 -98.47 -7.00
N THR A 555 -8.00 -99.00 -6.93
CA THR A 555 -8.43 -99.91 -5.87
C THR A 555 -8.33 -101.35 -6.37
N ILE A 556 -7.52 -102.17 -5.71
CA ILE A 556 -7.46 -103.62 -5.96
C ILE A 556 -8.31 -104.31 -4.90
N LYS A 557 -9.43 -104.89 -5.33
CA LYS A 557 -10.36 -105.59 -4.45
C LYS A 557 -9.81 -106.96 -4.07
N GLY A 558 -10.09 -107.36 -2.82
CA GLY A 558 -9.69 -108.65 -2.27
C GLY A 558 -10.38 -109.81 -2.97
N GLY A 559 -9.59 -110.58 -3.72
CA GLY A 559 -9.83 -112.00 -3.98
C GLY A 559 -8.79 -112.80 -3.20
N LEU A 560 -9.12 -114.03 -2.80
CA LEU A 560 -8.29 -114.92 -1.98
C LEU A 560 -6.81 -114.87 -2.38
N GLY A 561 -5.94 -114.60 -1.40
CA GLY A 561 -4.49 -114.53 -1.62
C GLY A 561 -3.93 -115.85 -2.15
N PRO A 562 -2.70 -115.84 -2.73
CA PRO A 562 -2.07 -117.05 -3.26
C PRO A 562 -1.91 -118.07 -2.11
N GLY A 563 -2.77 -119.09 -2.11
CA GLY A 563 -2.81 -120.13 -1.08
C GLY A 563 -4.21 -120.61 -0.65
N THR A 564 -5.31 -120.01 -1.10
CA THR A 564 -6.66 -120.51 -0.70
C THR A 564 -7.25 -121.47 -1.76
N PRO A 565 -7.64 -122.71 -1.40
CA PRO A 565 -8.25 -123.66 -2.33
C PRO A 565 -9.57 -123.16 -2.94
N ALA A 566 -9.81 -123.49 -4.20
CA ALA A 566 -10.98 -123.07 -4.97
C ALA A 566 -12.31 -123.44 -4.27
N GLY A 567 -13.08 -122.43 -3.88
CA GLY A 567 -14.46 -122.57 -3.41
C GLY A 567 -15.40 -121.78 -4.32
N THR A 568 -16.28 -122.49 -5.01
CA THR A 568 -17.32 -121.96 -5.90
C THR A 568 -18.38 -121.20 -5.10
N ALA A 569 -18.74 -119.99 -5.50
CA ALA A 569 -19.91 -119.28 -4.97
C ALA A 569 -20.82 -118.80 -6.09
N ILE A 570 -22.11 -118.98 -5.84
CA ILE A 570 -23.28 -118.83 -6.71
C ILE A 570 -23.66 -117.35 -6.87
N ALA A 571 -24.16 -117.00 -8.05
CA ALA A 571 -24.59 -115.65 -8.42
C ALA A 571 -25.78 -115.15 -7.58
N ALA A 572 -25.74 -113.85 -7.24
CA ALA A 572 -26.93 -113.08 -6.90
C ALA A 572 -26.77 -111.62 -7.33
N GLY A 573 -27.76 -111.13 -8.10
CA GLY A 573 -28.26 -109.76 -8.03
C GLY A 573 -27.50 -108.66 -8.77
N THR A 574 -28.03 -108.28 -9.94
CA THR A 574 -27.79 -106.98 -10.56
C THR A 574 -28.39 -105.84 -9.72
N SER A 575 -27.64 -104.76 -9.51
CA SER A 575 -28.20 -103.45 -9.20
C SER A 575 -27.52 -102.39 -10.06
N SER A 576 -28.28 -101.89 -11.04
CA SER A 576 -28.06 -100.62 -11.70
C SER A 576 -28.11 -99.48 -10.67
N ALA A 577 -27.14 -98.58 -10.69
CA ALA A 577 -27.24 -97.27 -10.08
C ALA A 577 -26.97 -96.22 -11.17
N ALA A 578 -28.02 -95.48 -11.51
CA ALA A 578 -27.98 -94.27 -12.31
C ALA A 578 -27.79 -93.03 -11.42
N HIS A 579 -27.39 -91.92 -12.08
CA HIS A 579 -27.32 -90.52 -11.62
C HIS A 579 -26.12 -90.13 -10.71
N THR A 580 -25.50 -88.94 -10.83
CA THR A 580 -26.07 -87.63 -11.21
C THR A 580 -25.01 -86.68 -11.76
N THR A 581 -25.38 -85.89 -12.78
CA THR A 581 -24.77 -84.61 -13.14
C THR A 581 -25.13 -83.56 -12.08
N THR A 582 -24.13 -82.91 -11.48
CA THR A 582 -24.35 -81.71 -10.66
C THR A 582 -24.15 -80.48 -11.53
N THR A 583 -25.25 -79.91 -12.01
CA THR A 583 -25.34 -78.49 -12.35
C THR A 583 -25.40 -77.70 -11.06
N VAL A 584 -24.44 -76.80 -10.83
CA VAL A 584 -24.62 -75.72 -9.86
C VAL A 584 -25.05 -74.50 -10.66
N ALA A 585 -26.36 -74.25 -10.62
CA ALA A 585 -26.95 -72.98 -11.00
C ALA A 585 -26.80 -71.99 -9.82
N SER A 586 -26.58 -70.74 -10.19
CA SER A 586 -26.53 -69.53 -9.38
C SER A 586 -27.68 -69.33 -8.40
N GLY A 587 -27.39 -68.71 -7.26
CA GLY A 587 -28.37 -67.98 -6.45
C GLY A 587 -27.84 -67.60 -5.07
N GLY A 588 -27.54 -66.32 -4.86
CA GLY A 588 -27.11 -65.73 -3.58
C GLY A 588 -25.92 -64.81 -3.74
#